data_AF-A0A3A4SET7-F1
#
_entry.id   AF-A0A3A4SET7-F1
#
_cell.length_a   1.000
_cell.length_b   1.000
_cell.length_c   1.000
_cell.angle_alpha   90.00
_cell.angle_beta   90.00
_cell.angle_gamma   90.00
#
_symmetry.space_group_name_H-M   'P 1'
#
loop_
_entity.id
_entity.type
_entity.pdbx_description
1 polymer ?
#
loop_
_entity_poly.entity_id
_entity_poly.type
_entity_poly.pdbx_seq_one_letter_code
_entity_poly.pdbx_strand_id
1 'polypeptide(L)'
;MENNAGMSTSRNLKPLTKQAILFPVIIVIFCSLLLVHCSDKNTDAPSVNAVHPAVWTDPTRKGAMQYHGTYVETSGTDSCNTCHGSALQGTAEISGCSTVCHFGPGGETSPPGSDWPHGSSPHSGLNAREQVCNKCHTIMRQHNIGPPFCHDCHGQGVNHPLGQPWLDPKSPDYHGKSNIDCTACHDLAKDCNQCHFGSTGSNAPAGSNWVHGNNPQHQTYPADQTVCNKCHDVNRSYGNPPATCHDCHEIVANHPLGQLWLDSKNAQFHG
;
A
#
# COMPACT_ATOMS: atom_id res chain seq x y z
N MET A 1 -46.91 67.58 -47.70
CA MET A 1 -47.24 66.48 -48.63
C MET A 1 -45.95 66.17 -49.38
N GLU A 2 -44.96 65.58 -48.70
CA GLU A 2 -44.77 64.12 -48.60
C GLU A 2 -44.89 63.45 -49.97
N ASN A 3 -43.77 63.00 -50.53
CA ASN A 3 -43.57 61.57 -50.76
C ASN A 3 -42.11 61.22 -51.09
N ASN A 4 -41.75 60.07 -50.55
CA ASN A 4 -40.43 59.53 -50.29
C ASN A 4 -40.21 58.27 -51.14
N ALA A 5 -38.97 57.79 -51.20
CA ALA A 5 -38.54 56.43 -51.59
C ALA A 5 -38.66 56.05 -53.08
N GLY A 6 -37.75 55.28 -53.67
CA GLY A 6 -36.60 54.55 -53.15
C GLY A 6 -35.91 53.84 -54.33
N MET A 7 -34.59 53.97 -54.41
CA MET A 7 -33.78 53.40 -55.49
C MET A 7 -33.37 51.97 -55.11
N SER A 8 -34.08 50.98 -55.67
CA SER A 8 -33.80 49.56 -55.46
C SER A 8 -32.65 49.10 -56.36
N THR A 9 -31.51 48.75 -55.78
CA THR A 9 -30.39 48.11 -56.47
C THR A 9 -30.50 46.59 -56.32
N SER A 10 -31.03 45.94 -57.35
CA SER A 10 -31.08 44.48 -57.45
C SER A 10 -29.67 43.91 -57.65
N ARG A 11 -29.05 43.42 -56.58
CA ARG A 11 -27.81 42.63 -56.65
C ARG A 11 -28.14 41.20 -57.10
N ASN A 12 -27.66 40.85 -58.29
CA ASN A 12 -27.64 39.46 -58.79
C ASN A 12 -26.72 38.61 -57.90
N LEU A 13 -27.30 37.89 -56.94
CA LEU A 13 -26.62 36.83 -56.21
C LEU A 13 -26.50 35.62 -57.14
N LYS A 14 -25.26 35.32 -57.58
CA LYS A 14 -24.96 34.07 -58.27
C LYS A 14 -25.33 32.90 -57.36
N PRO A 15 -25.99 31.84 -57.87
CA PRO A 15 -26.32 30.67 -57.07
C PRO A 15 -25.03 30.03 -56.57
N LEU A 16 -24.84 29.98 -55.26
CA LEU A 16 -23.79 29.19 -54.64
C LEU A 16 -24.00 27.74 -55.05
N THR A 17 -23.11 27.24 -55.91
CA THR A 17 -23.06 25.83 -56.29
C THR A 17 -22.78 25.00 -55.04
N LYS A 18 -23.56 23.94 -54.82
CA LYS A 18 -23.47 23.06 -53.64
C LYS A 18 -22.06 22.48 -53.40
N GLN A 19 -21.16 22.54 -54.38
CA GLN A 19 -19.75 22.16 -54.28
C GLN A 19 -18.89 23.09 -53.41
N ALA A 20 -19.28 24.36 -53.21
CA ALA A 20 -18.49 25.33 -52.45
C ALA A 20 -18.59 25.16 -50.92
N ILE A 21 -19.57 24.40 -50.42
CA ILE A 21 -19.81 24.20 -48.98
C ILE A 21 -19.23 22.86 -48.48
N LEU A 22 -19.13 21.85 -49.36
CA LEU A 22 -18.61 20.52 -49.00
C LEU A 22 -17.10 20.51 -48.71
N PHE A 23 -16.32 21.33 -49.42
CA PHE A 23 -14.86 21.35 -49.28
C PHE A 23 -14.36 21.82 -47.90
N PRO A 24 -14.85 22.94 -47.33
CA PRO A 24 -14.41 23.37 -46.00
C PRO A 24 -14.91 22.45 -44.88
N VAL A 25 -16.10 21.85 -45.01
CA VAL A 25 -16.63 20.92 -44.00
C VAL A 25 -15.82 19.62 -43.95
N ILE A 26 -15.39 19.09 -45.10
CA ILE A 26 -14.52 17.90 -45.15
C ILE A 26 -13.15 18.22 -44.55
N ILE A 27 -12.57 19.40 -44.82
CA ILE A 27 -11.27 19.80 -44.23
C ILE A 27 -11.37 19.98 -42.71
N VAL A 28 -12.45 20.59 -42.20
CA VAL A 28 -12.66 20.73 -40.76
C VAL A 28 -12.83 19.36 -40.10
N ILE A 29 -13.63 18.45 -40.68
CA ILE A 29 -13.80 17.08 -40.17
C ILE A 29 -12.47 16.30 -40.22
N PHE A 30 -11.69 16.43 -41.29
CA PHE A 30 -10.40 15.75 -41.42
C PHE A 30 -9.37 16.29 -40.43
N CYS A 31 -9.31 17.60 -40.22
CA CYS A 31 -8.48 18.21 -39.18
C CYS A 31 -8.95 17.84 -37.76
N SER A 32 -10.26 17.77 -37.51
CA SER A 32 -10.79 17.31 -36.22
C SER A 32 -10.46 15.84 -35.96
N LEU A 33 -10.49 14.97 -36.97
CA LEU A 33 -10.12 13.55 -36.86
C LEU A 33 -8.61 13.34 -36.65
N LEU A 34 -7.76 14.24 -37.18
CA LEU A 34 -6.31 14.22 -36.95
C LEU A 34 -5.93 14.70 -35.54
N LEU A 35 -6.75 15.53 -34.89
CA LEU A 35 -6.50 16.01 -33.52
C LEU A 35 -6.93 15.03 -32.42
N VAL A 36 -7.66 13.96 -32.75
CA VAL A 36 -8.06 12.92 -31.77
C VAL A 36 -7.12 11.71 -31.73
N HIS A 37 -6.03 11.72 -32.51
CA HIS A 37 -5.05 10.63 -32.58
C HIS A 37 -3.71 10.90 -31.87
N CYS A 38 -3.61 11.95 -31.07
CA CYS A 38 -2.58 11.99 -30.03
C CYS A 38 -2.96 10.96 -28.96
N SER A 39 -2.56 9.72 -29.19
CA SER A 39 -2.80 8.63 -28.27
C SER A 39 -2.00 8.88 -26.99
N ASP A 40 -2.66 9.38 -25.95
CA ASP A 40 -2.11 9.44 -24.60
C ASP A 40 -1.86 8.04 -24.00
N LYS A 41 -2.04 6.96 -24.79
CA LYS A 41 -1.85 5.57 -24.37
C LYS A 41 -1.22 4.76 -25.49
N ASN A 42 0.05 4.40 -25.33
CA ASN A 42 0.65 3.38 -26.18
C ASN A 42 0.08 2.02 -25.75
N THR A 43 -1.06 1.62 -26.31
CA THR A 43 -1.72 0.33 -26.02
C THR A 43 -0.88 -0.88 -26.43
N ASP A 44 0.19 -0.65 -27.21
CA ASP A 44 1.13 -1.68 -27.67
C ASP A 44 2.33 -1.82 -26.73
N ALA A 45 2.33 -1.14 -25.57
CA ALA A 45 3.38 -1.30 -24.60
C ALA A 45 3.41 -2.72 -24.03
N PRO A 46 4.53 -3.44 -24.11
CA PRO A 46 4.62 -4.81 -23.61
C PRO A 46 4.54 -4.86 -22.08
N SER A 47 4.20 -6.03 -21.53
CA SER A 47 4.10 -6.24 -20.09
C SER A 47 5.41 -5.92 -19.36
N VAL A 48 5.31 -5.63 -18.05
CA VAL A 48 6.47 -5.48 -17.17
C VAL A 48 7.42 -6.69 -17.35
N ASN A 49 8.69 -6.42 -17.64
CA ASN A 49 9.79 -7.35 -18.00
C ASN A 49 9.85 -7.87 -19.45
N ALA A 50 8.92 -7.53 -20.35
CA ALA A 50 9.00 -7.95 -21.75
C ALA A 50 9.93 -7.05 -22.60
N VAL A 51 10.11 -5.77 -22.21
CA VAL A 51 10.97 -4.81 -22.94
C VAL A 51 12.34 -4.67 -22.30
N HIS A 52 12.39 -4.64 -20.97
CA HIS A 52 13.61 -4.42 -20.22
C HIS A 52 13.97 -5.70 -19.45
N PRO A 53 15.23 -6.18 -19.54
CA PRO A 53 15.66 -7.34 -18.77
C PRO A 53 15.69 -7.01 -17.27
N ALA A 54 15.63 -8.03 -16.40
CA ALA A 54 15.68 -7.82 -14.95
C ALA A 54 16.94 -7.05 -14.47
N VAL A 55 18.05 -7.14 -15.22
CA VAL A 55 19.28 -6.37 -14.95
C VAL A 55 19.15 -4.88 -15.23
N TRP A 56 18.09 -4.45 -15.91
CA TRP A 56 17.81 -3.04 -16.23
C TRP A 56 17.70 -2.18 -14.98
N THR A 57 17.10 -2.71 -13.93
CA THR A 57 16.92 -2.04 -12.65
C THR A 57 18.03 -2.33 -11.65
N ASP A 58 19.03 -3.13 -12.00
CA ASP A 58 20.10 -3.57 -11.11
C ASP A 58 21.22 -2.52 -11.01
N PRO A 59 21.30 -1.73 -9.93
CA PRO A 59 22.32 -0.69 -9.79
C PRO A 59 23.72 -1.26 -9.54
N THR A 60 23.86 -2.55 -9.19
CA THR A 60 25.18 -3.20 -9.11
C THR A 60 25.86 -3.28 -10.48
N ARG A 61 25.11 -3.07 -11.56
CA ARG A 61 25.57 -3.05 -12.95
C ARG A 61 25.94 -1.64 -13.44
N LYS A 62 26.04 -0.64 -12.56
CA LYS A 62 26.45 0.72 -12.94
C LYS A 62 27.75 0.69 -13.78
N GLY A 63 27.72 1.34 -14.93
CA GLY A 63 28.79 1.31 -15.94
C GLY A 63 28.55 0.33 -17.09
N ALA A 64 27.57 -0.57 -16.98
CA ALA A 64 27.11 -1.39 -18.10
C ALA A 64 25.87 -0.77 -18.76
N MET A 65 25.81 -0.78 -20.09
CA MET A 65 24.65 -0.32 -20.88
C MET A 65 23.36 -1.09 -20.60
N GLN A 66 23.46 -2.24 -19.93
CA GLN A 66 22.33 -3.04 -19.49
C GLN A 66 21.63 -2.46 -18.26
N TYR A 67 22.22 -1.50 -17.55
CA TYR A 67 21.60 -0.75 -16.46
C TYR A 67 21.01 0.56 -16.97
N HIS A 68 19.76 0.84 -16.61
CA HIS A 68 19.03 2.00 -17.13
C HIS A 68 19.69 3.32 -16.82
N GLY A 69 20.29 3.48 -15.62
CA GLY A 69 20.96 4.72 -15.25
C GLY A 69 22.15 5.02 -16.18
N THR A 70 22.95 4.01 -16.53
CA THR A 70 24.07 4.16 -17.47
C THR A 70 23.59 4.41 -18.89
N TYR A 71 22.51 3.76 -19.32
CA TYR A 71 21.90 4.03 -20.61
C TYR A 71 21.42 5.48 -20.71
N VAL A 72 20.68 5.97 -19.72
CA VAL A 72 20.16 7.35 -19.69
C VAL A 72 21.29 8.38 -19.65
N GLU A 73 22.34 8.15 -18.85
CA GLU A 73 23.54 9.01 -18.82
C GLU A 73 24.22 9.10 -20.20
N THR A 74 24.23 8.01 -20.96
CA THR A 74 24.96 7.91 -22.23
C THR A 74 24.12 8.32 -23.45
N SER A 75 22.84 7.97 -23.46
CA SER A 75 21.95 8.03 -24.63
C SER A 75 20.76 8.99 -24.44
N GLY A 76 20.62 9.59 -23.26
CA GLY A 76 19.48 10.44 -22.92
C GLY A 76 18.18 9.63 -22.74
N THR A 77 17.05 10.34 -22.73
CA THR A 77 15.72 9.77 -22.47
C THR A 77 14.78 9.81 -23.67
N ASP A 78 15.23 10.33 -24.82
CA ASP A 78 14.38 10.56 -25.99
C ASP A 78 13.71 9.28 -26.49
N SER A 79 14.43 8.16 -26.50
CA SER A 79 13.90 6.86 -26.92
C SER A 79 12.84 6.33 -25.94
N CYS A 80 12.94 6.65 -24.66
CA CYS A 80 12.02 6.23 -23.61
C CYS A 80 10.63 6.86 -23.79
N ASN A 81 10.56 8.08 -24.34
CA ASN A 81 9.32 8.83 -24.51
C ASN A 81 8.28 8.10 -25.39
N THR A 82 8.74 7.24 -26.30
CA THR A 82 7.88 6.44 -27.20
C THR A 82 6.93 5.52 -26.43
N CYS A 83 7.37 4.98 -25.29
CA CYS A 83 6.60 4.04 -24.49
C CYS A 83 6.12 4.66 -23.16
N HIS A 84 6.92 5.52 -22.55
CA HIS A 84 6.67 6.09 -21.23
C HIS A 84 6.03 7.49 -21.28
N GLY A 85 5.72 7.98 -22.48
CA GLY A 85 5.17 9.31 -22.73
C GLY A 85 6.24 10.40 -22.70
N SER A 86 5.92 11.57 -23.26
CA SER A 86 6.86 12.71 -23.39
C SER A 86 7.41 13.25 -22.06
N ALA A 87 6.70 13.00 -20.96
CA ALA A 87 7.13 13.37 -19.61
C ALA A 87 7.69 12.19 -18.80
N LEU A 88 7.88 11.02 -19.42
CA LEU A 88 8.35 9.78 -18.77
C LEU A 88 7.53 9.36 -17.55
N GLN A 89 6.28 9.78 -17.50
CA GLN A 89 5.35 9.54 -16.39
C GLN A 89 4.75 8.13 -16.42
N GLY A 90 4.82 7.46 -17.58
CA GLY A 90 4.20 6.15 -17.78
C GLY A 90 2.67 6.23 -17.84
N THR A 91 2.04 5.07 -17.65
CA THR A 91 0.58 4.90 -17.53
C THR A 91 0.25 4.11 -16.26
N ALA A 92 -1.00 3.69 -16.08
CA ALA A 92 -1.35 2.79 -14.98
C ALA A 92 -0.70 1.40 -15.14
N GLU A 93 -0.41 1.00 -16.37
CA GLU A 93 0.15 -0.30 -16.75
C GLU A 93 1.68 -0.24 -16.98
N ILE A 94 2.19 0.93 -17.36
CA ILE A 94 3.60 1.15 -17.67
C ILE A 94 4.19 2.09 -16.61
N SER A 95 5.14 1.60 -15.83
CA SER A 95 5.87 2.42 -14.87
C SER A 95 6.60 3.60 -15.52
N GLY A 96 6.44 4.81 -14.99
CA GLY A 96 7.26 5.98 -15.32
C GLY A 96 8.42 6.21 -14.36
N CYS A 97 9.40 7.03 -14.75
CA CYS A 97 10.58 7.38 -13.95
C CYS A 97 10.20 7.88 -12.55
N SER A 98 9.20 8.78 -12.48
CA SER A 98 8.77 9.45 -11.25
C SER A 98 7.79 8.63 -10.38
N THR A 99 7.30 7.51 -10.91
CA THR A 99 6.26 6.70 -10.25
C THR A 99 6.81 5.50 -9.50
N VAL A 100 8.10 5.20 -9.72
CA VAL A 100 8.77 4.00 -9.19
C VAL A 100 9.91 4.36 -8.24
N CYS A 101 10.87 5.16 -8.68
CA CYS A 101 12.05 5.42 -7.84
C CYS A 101 12.53 6.87 -7.84
N HIS A 102 12.35 7.59 -8.94
CA HIS A 102 12.83 8.96 -9.03
C HIS A 102 11.71 9.95 -8.67
N PHE A 103 12.09 11.19 -8.42
CA PHE A 103 11.16 12.30 -8.18
C PHE A 103 10.98 13.20 -9.41
N GLY A 104 11.67 12.88 -10.50
CA GLY A 104 11.59 13.58 -11.76
C GLY A 104 12.25 12.79 -12.91
N PRO A 105 12.17 13.31 -14.13
CA PRO A 105 12.74 12.68 -15.32
C PRO A 105 14.29 12.75 -15.34
N GLY A 106 14.91 13.58 -14.50
CA GLY A 106 16.36 13.70 -14.38
C GLY A 106 16.99 12.63 -13.49
N GLY A 107 16.19 11.74 -12.91
CA GLY A 107 16.68 10.69 -12.01
C GLY A 107 16.85 11.15 -10.56
N GLU A 108 16.23 12.26 -10.17
CA GLU A 108 16.33 12.84 -8.84
C GLU A 108 15.91 11.83 -7.76
N THR A 109 16.76 11.62 -6.75
CA THR A 109 16.47 10.70 -5.63
C THR A 109 15.90 11.41 -4.40
N SER A 110 15.72 12.73 -4.48
CA SER A 110 15.10 13.56 -3.46
C SER A 110 13.97 14.39 -4.08
N PRO A 111 12.91 14.73 -3.31
CA PRO A 111 11.81 15.53 -3.84
C PRO A 111 12.24 16.91 -4.35
N PRO A 112 11.57 17.49 -5.36
CA PRO A 112 11.89 18.83 -5.85
C PRO A 112 11.76 19.87 -4.73
N GLY A 113 12.76 20.73 -4.60
CA GLY A 113 12.81 21.76 -3.55
C GLY A 113 13.10 21.22 -2.15
N SER A 114 13.51 19.96 -2.00
CA SER A 114 13.95 19.39 -0.74
C SER A 114 15.47 19.44 -0.63
N ASP A 115 15.97 19.98 0.49
CA ASP A 115 17.39 19.88 0.87
C ASP A 115 17.72 18.54 1.54
N TRP A 116 16.76 17.60 1.59
CA TRP A 116 16.96 16.30 2.21
C TRP A 116 17.94 15.44 1.39
N PRO A 117 19.07 15.00 1.96
CA PRO A 117 19.97 14.08 1.28
C PRO A 117 19.38 12.67 1.30
N HIS A 118 19.33 12.02 0.13
CA HIS A 118 18.89 10.63 0.05
C HIS A 118 19.70 9.73 0.99
N GLY A 119 19.00 8.94 1.80
CA GLY A 119 19.59 8.02 2.78
C GLY A 119 19.89 8.63 4.15
N SER A 120 19.57 9.92 4.36
CA SER A 120 19.82 10.60 5.63
C SER A 120 18.61 10.55 6.57
N SER A 121 18.89 10.50 7.88
CA SER A 121 17.89 10.63 8.96
C SER A 121 18.08 11.96 9.72
N PRO A 122 17.00 12.58 10.23
CA PRO A 122 15.60 12.18 10.07
C PRO A 122 15.04 12.57 8.69
N HIS A 123 14.08 11.80 8.19
CA HIS A 123 13.30 12.10 6.96
C HIS A 123 11.89 12.62 7.28
N SER A 124 11.75 13.30 8.42
CA SER A 124 10.51 13.94 8.86
C SER A 124 10.03 14.95 7.82
N GLY A 125 8.77 14.82 7.37
CA GLY A 125 8.19 15.66 6.32
C GLY A 125 8.12 15.00 4.94
N LEU A 126 8.69 13.79 4.77
CA LEU A 126 8.62 13.03 3.52
C LEU A 126 7.47 11.99 3.48
N ASN A 127 6.57 11.99 4.47
CA ASN A 127 5.48 11.01 4.59
C ASN A 127 4.59 10.96 3.33
N ALA A 128 4.30 12.10 2.71
CA ALA A 128 3.52 12.16 1.47
C ALA A 128 4.22 11.49 0.27
N ARG A 129 5.50 11.12 0.40
CA ARG A 129 6.34 10.50 -0.63
C ARG A 129 6.69 9.05 -0.32
N GLU A 130 6.18 8.50 0.78
CA GLU A 130 6.47 7.15 1.26
C GLU A 130 6.28 6.08 0.17
N GLN A 131 5.21 6.18 -0.63
CA GLN A 131 4.93 5.20 -1.69
C GLN A 131 6.04 5.11 -2.74
N VAL A 132 6.69 6.24 -3.10
CA VAL A 132 7.80 6.26 -4.05
C VAL A 132 9.02 5.61 -3.42
N CYS A 133 9.32 5.96 -2.16
CA CYS A 133 10.44 5.37 -1.41
C CYS A 133 10.30 3.83 -1.32
N ASN A 134 9.12 3.34 -0.95
CA ASN A 134 8.85 1.91 -0.80
C ASN A 134 8.93 1.15 -2.12
N LYS A 135 8.35 1.71 -3.19
CA LYS A 135 8.46 1.12 -4.53
C LYS A 135 9.92 1.03 -4.98
N CYS A 136 10.70 2.10 -4.80
CA CYS A 136 12.12 2.06 -5.16
C CYS A 136 12.86 1.01 -4.36
N HIS A 137 12.78 1.08 -3.03
CA HIS A 137 13.55 0.20 -2.19
C HIS A 137 13.12 -1.27 -2.30
N THR A 138 11.89 -1.56 -2.73
CA THR A 138 11.47 -2.92 -3.10
C THR A 138 12.32 -3.46 -4.26
N ILE A 139 12.55 -2.65 -5.29
CA ILE A 139 13.41 -3.01 -6.43
C ILE A 139 14.86 -3.15 -5.97
N MET A 140 15.37 -2.19 -5.20
CA MET A 140 16.75 -2.23 -4.70
C MET A 140 17.04 -3.51 -3.89
N ARG A 141 16.07 -3.95 -3.09
CA ARG A 141 16.19 -5.19 -2.29
C ARG A 141 16.22 -6.46 -3.13
N GLN A 142 15.63 -6.49 -4.33
CA GLN A 142 15.78 -7.63 -5.26
C GLN A 142 17.25 -7.86 -5.65
N HIS A 143 18.06 -6.81 -5.54
CA HIS A 143 19.50 -6.84 -5.81
C HIS A 143 20.36 -6.83 -4.54
N ASN A 144 19.76 -7.10 -3.37
CA ASN A 144 20.41 -7.05 -2.06
C ASN A 144 21.01 -5.69 -1.70
N ILE A 145 20.46 -4.60 -2.23
CA ILE A 145 20.89 -3.24 -1.91
C ILE A 145 19.94 -2.66 -0.86
N GLY A 146 20.53 -2.14 0.21
CA GLY A 146 19.79 -1.56 1.32
C GLY A 146 18.98 -0.31 0.96
N PRO A 147 18.17 0.19 1.91
CA PRO A 147 17.99 -0.33 3.26
C PRO A 147 17.09 -1.58 3.29
N PRO A 148 17.36 -2.52 4.21
CA PRO A 148 16.59 -3.75 4.30
C PRO A 148 15.13 -3.48 4.70
N PHE A 149 14.84 -2.50 5.56
CA PHE A 149 13.47 -2.14 5.99
C PHE A 149 13.41 -0.67 6.42
N CYS A 150 12.52 0.15 5.83
CA CYS A 150 12.30 1.54 6.26
C CYS A 150 10.81 1.91 6.40
N HIS A 151 9.93 1.52 5.46
CA HIS A 151 8.46 1.65 5.60
C HIS A 151 7.66 0.48 5.01
N ASP A 152 8.35 -0.63 4.73
CA ASP A 152 7.70 -1.88 4.36
C ASP A 152 7.02 -2.45 5.61
N CYS A 153 5.76 -2.10 5.85
CA CYS A 153 4.97 -2.72 6.91
C CYS A 153 4.87 -4.25 6.73
N HIS A 154 5.10 -4.77 5.50
CA HIS A 154 5.11 -6.21 5.19
C HIS A 154 6.18 -6.63 4.16
N GLY A 155 7.43 -6.16 4.30
CA GLY A 155 8.56 -6.65 3.52
C GLY A 155 8.96 -8.05 3.99
N GLN A 156 8.80 -9.06 3.13
CA GLN A 156 9.01 -10.49 3.42
C GLN A 156 8.46 -10.99 4.78
N GLY A 157 7.18 -10.73 5.05
CA GLY A 157 6.42 -11.58 5.98
C GLY A 157 6.49 -11.23 7.46
N VAL A 158 6.67 -9.96 7.82
CA VAL A 158 6.40 -9.50 9.20
C VAL A 158 4.92 -9.12 9.35
N ASN A 159 4.05 -10.13 9.39
CA ASN A 159 3.15 -10.16 10.56
C ASN A 159 4.07 -10.53 11.70
N HIS A 160 4.05 -9.84 12.85
CA HIS A 160 4.88 -10.20 14.01
C HIS A 160 5.01 -11.74 14.11
N PRO A 161 6.15 -12.36 13.73
CA PRO A 161 6.21 -13.81 13.76
C PRO A 161 6.04 -14.21 15.22
N LEU A 162 4.96 -14.94 15.50
CA LEU A 162 4.76 -15.51 16.83
C LEU A 162 5.98 -16.41 17.14
N GLY A 163 6.40 -16.42 18.39
CA GLY A 163 7.59 -17.16 18.83
C GLY A 163 8.91 -16.39 18.80
N GLN A 164 8.93 -15.09 18.49
CA GLN A 164 10.17 -14.31 18.59
C GLN A 164 10.51 -13.83 20.01
N PRO A 165 11.80 -13.79 20.41
CA PRO A 165 12.23 -13.34 21.73
C PRO A 165 11.78 -11.91 22.07
N TRP A 166 11.66 -11.03 21.09
CA TRP A 166 11.25 -9.64 21.35
C TRP A 166 9.77 -9.49 21.73
N LEU A 167 8.93 -10.50 21.50
CA LEU A 167 7.54 -10.57 21.97
C LEU A 167 7.38 -11.21 23.35
N ASP A 168 8.41 -11.91 23.86
CA ASP A 168 8.36 -12.60 25.15
C ASP A 168 8.65 -11.61 26.29
N PRO A 169 7.69 -11.31 27.20
CA PRO A 169 7.89 -10.38 28.31
C PRO A 169 8.99 -10.78 29.30
N LYS A 170 9.50 -12.02 29.25
CA LYS A 170 10.63 -12.48 30.05
C LYS A 170 11.97 -12.45 29.31
N SER A 171 11.96 -12.19 28.01
CA SER A 171 13.18 -12.09 27.22
C SER A 171 13.92 -10.79 27.51
N PRO A 172 15.27 -10.81 27.55
CA PRO A 172 16.06 -9.59 27.60
C PRO A 172 15.87 -8.69 26.37
N ASP A 173 15.38 -9.24 25.26
CA ASP A 173 15.10 -8.52 24.00
C ASP A 173 13.65 -8.01 23.93
N TYR A 174 12.88 -8.12 25.01
CA TYR A 174 11.47 -7.73 25.03
C TYR A 174 11.29 -6.24 24.75
N HIS A 175 10.60 -5.93 23.65
CA HIS A 175 10.39 -4.55 23.20
C HIS A 175 9.12 -3.89 23.77
N GLY A 176 8.36 -4.56 24.65
CA GLY A 176 7.02 -4.14 25.12
C GLY A 176 6.95 -2.83 25.93
N LYS A 177 8.00 -2.02 25.90
CA LYS A 177 7.96 -0.56 26.14
C LYS A 177 8.73 0.11 25.00
N SER A 178 8.10 0.20 23.84
CA SER A 178 8.63 0.96 22.72
C SER A 178 8.22 2.43 22.86
N ASN A 179 9.16 3.35 22.59
CA ASN A 179 8.84 4.78 22.42
C ASN A 179 8.29 5.08 21.00
N ILE A 180 8.07 4.05 20.18
CA ILE A 180 7.49 4.17 18.84
C ILE A 180 5.98 4.34 18.98
N ASP A 181 5.44 5.36 18.34
CA ASP A 181 4.00 5.55 18.24
C ASP A 181 3.39 4.47 17.34
N CYS A 182 2.77 3.48 17.97
CA CYS A 182 2.14 2.35 17.27
C CYS A 182 0.99 2.81 16.36
N THR A 183 0.35 3.97 16.61
CA THR A 183 -0.74 4.48 15.77
C THR A 183 -0.28 4.89 14.37
N ALA A 184 1.03 5.12 14.20
CA ALA A 184 1.61 5.40 12.90
C ALA A 184 1.56 4.19 11.95
N CYS A 185 1.39 2.97 12.50
CA CYS A 185 1.49 1.72 11.75
C CYS A 185 0.30 0.76 11.94
N HIS A 186 -0.43 0.85 13.05
CA HIS A 186 -1.49 -0.08 13.42
C HIS A 186 -2.82 0.64 13.67
N ASP A 187 -3.91 -0.04 13.32
CA ASP A 187 -5.22 0.31 13.90
C ASP A 187 -5.25 -0.27 15.31
N LEU A 188 -4.87 0.54 16.31
CA LEU A 188 -4.79 0.08 17.69
C LEU A 188 -6.14 -0.43 18.24
N ALA A 189 -7.26 -0.05 17.65
CA ALA A 189 -8.57 -0.58 18.04
C ALA A 189 -8.84 -1.97 17.48
N LYS A 190 -8.10 -2.42 16.46
CA LYS A 190 -8.23 -3.73 15.83
C LYS A 190 -7.07 -4.65 16.18
N ASP A 191 -5.85 -4.12 16.14
CA ASP A 191 -4.61 -4.88 16.16
C ASP A 191 -4.12 -5.13 17.60
N CYS A 192 -4.33 -4.19 18.52
CA CYS A 192 -3.96 -4.37 19.93
C CYS A 192 -4.96 -5.25 20.70
N ASN A 193 -6.17 -5.42 20.18
CA ASN A 193 -7.23 -6.21 20.81
C ASN A 193 -6.98 -7.73 20.81
N GLN A 194 -5.85 -8.17 20.25
CA GLN A 194 -5.40 -9.56 20.38
C GLN A 194 -4.85 -9.89 21.77
N CYS A 195 -4.26 -8.91 22.46
CA CYS A 195 -3.70 -9.09 23.82
C CYS A 195 -4.16 -8.02 24.82
N HIS A 196 -4.60 -6.86 24.35
CA HIS A 196 -4.87 -5.68 25.16
C HIS A 196 -6.33 -5.22 25.04
N PHE A 197 -6.80 -4.52 26.06
CA PHE A 197 -8.12 -3.91 26.10
C PHE A 197 -8.07 -2.51 25.47
N GLY A 198 -8.37 -2.47 24.17
CA GLY A 198 -8.43 -1.23 23.41
C GLY A 198 -7.05 -0.69 23.01
N SER A 199 -7.07 0.54 22.51
CA SER A 199 -5.91 1.18 21.87
C SER A 199 -4.83 1.68 22.83
N THR A 200 -5.06 1.64 24.13
CA THR A 200 -4.13 2.15 25.15
C THR A 200 -3.08 1.13 25.57
N GLY A 201 -3.17 -0.12 25.08
CA GLY A 201 -2.33 -1.21 25.56
C GLY A 201 -2.70 -1.68 26.97
N SER A 202 -3.88 -1.31 27.47
CA SER A 202 -4.34 -1.73 28.79
C SER A 202 -4.44 -3.24 28.88
N ASN A 203 -3.97 -3.80 29.99
CA ASN A 203 -4.11 -5.21 30.34
C ASN A 203 -5.32 -5.46 31.27
N ALA A 204 -6.16 -4.43 31.46
CA ALA A 204 -7.44 -4.51 32.15
C ALA A 204 -8.56 -3.80 31.35
N PRO A 205 -9.82 -4.25 31.45
CA PRO A 205 -10.95 -3.59 30.79
C PRO A 205 -11.04 -2.10 31.13
N ALA A 206 -11.45 -1.29 30.16
CA ALA A 206 -11.52 0.16 30.32
C ALA A 206 -12.49 0.56 31.44
N GLY A 207 -12.05 1.45 32.34
CA GLY A 207 -12.85 1.90 33.49
C GLY A 207 -12.96 0.88 34.62
N SER A 208 -12.24 -0.25 34.55
CA SER A 208 -12.14 -1.18 35.66
C SER A 208 -11.06 -0.76 36.67
N ASN A 209 -11.28 -1.08 37.94
CA ASN A 209 -10.23 -1.07 38.98
C ASN A 209 -9.52 -2.43 39.08
N TRP A 210 -9.69 -3.28 38.06
CA TRP A 210 -9.09 -4.61 38.08
C TRP A 210 -7.59 -4.50 37.81
N VAL A 211 -6.81 -5.12 38.68
CA VAL A 211 -5.38 -5.28 38.49
C VAL A 211 -5.14 -6.64 37.86
N HIS A 212 -4.50 -6.65 36.69
CA HIS A 212 -4.22 -7.86 35.94
C HIS A 212 -3.51 -8.91 36.82
N GLY A 213 -4.05 -10.13 36.86
CA GLY A 213 -3.52 -11.27 37.60
C GLY A 213 -4.58 -12.31 37.93
N ASN A 214 -4.14 -13.46 38.46
CA ASN A 214 -5.03 -14.54 38.89
C ASN A 214 -5.60 -14.24 40.29
N ASN A 215 -6.58 -13.33 40.36
CA ASN A 215 -7.24 -12.90 41.60
C ASN A 215 -8.76 -13.14 41.54
N PRO A 216 -9.50 -13.16 42.67
CA PRO A 216 -10.95 -13.42 42.64
C PRO A 216 -11.77 -12.45 41.78
N GLN A 217 -11.26 -11.24 41.55
CA GLN A 217 -11.96 -10.21 40.77
C GLN A 217 -12.03 -10.55 39.27
N HIS A 218 -11.17 -11.43 38.74
CA HIS A 218 -11.24 -11.82 37.32
C HIS A 218 -12.59 -12.48 36.95
N GLN A 219 -13.26 -13.10 37.93
CA GLN A 219 -14.55 -13.78 37.73
C GLN A 219 -15.70 -12.80 37.37
N THR A 220 -15.52 -11.50 37.58
CA THR A 220 -16.51 -10.48 37.22
C THR A 220 -16.42 -10.02 35.77
N TYR A 221 -15.47 -10.56 34.98
CA TYR A 221 -15.24 -10.19 33.57
C TYR A 221 -15.41 -11.39 32.61
N PRO A 222 -16.52 -12.16 32.67
CA PRO A 222 -16.71 -13.33 31.80
C PRO A 222 -16.84 -12.95 30.31
N ALA A 223 -17.28 -11.73 30.00
CA ALA A 223 -17.38 -11.24 28.63
C ALA A 223 -16.01 -11.01 27.96
N ASP A 224 -14.96 -10.82 28.76
CA ASP A 224 -13.60 -10.50 28.29
C ASP A 224 -12.74 -11.76 28.11
N GLN A 225 -13.28 -12.95 28.40
CA GLN A 225 -12.61 -14.24 28.34
C GLN A 225 -11.90 -14.51 27.00
N THR A 226 -12.51 -14.10 25.88
CA THR A 226 -11.91 -14.29 24.54
C THR A 226 -10.61 -13.49 24.38
N VAL A 227 -10.54 -12.28 24.95
CA VAL A 227 -9.32 -11.44 24.89
C VAL A 227 -8.26 -12.00 25.81
N CYS A 228 -8.64 -12.41 27.03
CA CYS A 228 -7.76 -13.06 27.99
C CYS A 228 -7.11 -14.32 27.40
N ASN A 229 -7.90 -15.20 26.79
CA ASN A 229 -7.40 -16.44 26.20
C ASN A 229 -6.44 -16.16 25.04
N LYS A 230 -6.83 -15.32 24.07
CA LYS A 230 -5.93 -14.96 22.96
C LYS A 230 -4.56 -14.45 23.44
N CYS A 231 -4.56 -13.59 24.46
CA CYS A 231 -3.31 -13.06 25.01
C CYS A 231 -2.47 -14.14 25.72
N HIS A 232 -3.13 -14.98 26.51
CA HIS A 232 -2.46 -16.05 27.24
C HIS A 232 -2.03 -17.19 26.32
N ASP A 233 -2.71 -17.47 25.21
CA ASP A 233 -2.30 -18.43 24.18
C ASP A 233 -0.95 -18.02 23.60
N VAL A 234 -0.81 -16.74 23.25
CA VAL A 234 0.46 -16.17 22.77
C VAL A 234 1.53 -16.29 23.84
N ASN A 235 1.26 -15.88 25.08
CA ASN A 235 2.24 -16.00 26.18
C ASN A 235 2.65 -17.46 26.47
N ARG A 236 1.71 -18.41 26.41
CA ARG A 236 1.98 -19.84 26.61
C ARG A 236 2.85 -20.41 25.51
N SER A 237 2.79 -19.88 24.28
CA SER A 237 3.73 -20.27 23.21
C SER A 237 5.19 -19.99 23.56
N TYR A 238 5.45 -19.09 24.52
CA TYR A 238 6.78 -18.78 25.08
C TYR A 238 7.07 -19.52 26.40
N GLY A 239 6.18 -20.41 26.85
CA GLY A 239 6.31 -21.09 28.15
C GLY A 239 5.99 -20.18 29.35
N ASN A 240 5.29 -19.07 29.13
CA ASN A 240 4.88 -18.18 30.21
C ASN A 240 3.58 -18.66 30.90
N PRO A 241 3.46 -18.47 32.22
CA PRO A 241 2.22 -18.76 32.93
C PRO A 241 1.12 -17.74 32.57
N PRO A 242 -0.15 -18.03 32.88
CA PRO A 242 -0.66 -19.28 33.46
C PRO A 242 -0.68 -20.41 32.44
N ALA A 243 -0.38 -21.65 32.87
CA ALA A 243 -0.44 -22.82 32.00
C ALA A 243 -1.87 -23.15 31.53
N THR A 244 -2.86 -22.77 32.34
CA THR A 244 -4.30 -22.89 32.05
C THR A 244 -5.03 -21.73 32.73
N CYS A 245 -5.92 -21.03 32.03
CA CYS A 245 -6.71 -19.94 32.63
C CYS A 245 -8.22 -20.16 32.43
N HIS A 246 -8.65 -20.41 31.20
CA HIS A 246 -10.03 -20.76 30.87
C HIS A 246 -10.17 -21.88 29.82
N ASP A 247 -9.12 -22.70 29.66
CA ASP A 247 -9.05 -23.72 28.59
C ASP A 247 -9.90 -24.97 28.88
N CYS A 248 -10.97 -24.84 29.68
CA CYS A 248 -11.85 -25.95 30.04
C CYS A 248 -12.70 -26.46 28.87
N HIS A 249 -12.81 -25.71 27.76
CA HIS A 249 -13.57 -26.12 26.57
C HIS A 249 -12.72 -26.40 25.31
N GLU A 250 -11.39 -26.26 25.37
CA GLU A 250 -10.48 -26.78 24.33
C GLU A 250 -9.63 -27.95 24.83
N ILE A 251 -9.51 -28.14 26.14
CA ILE A 251 -9.04 -29.40 26.76
C ILE A 251 -10.20 -30.40 26.80
N VAL A 252 -10.69 -30.84 25.64
CA VAL A 252 -11.48 -32.08 25.55
C VAL A 252 -10.52 -33.29 25.47
N ALA A 253 -9.53 -33.32 26.36
CA ALA A 253 -8.72 -34.51 26.60
C ALA A 253 -9.22 -35.31 27.82
N ASN A 254 -10.10 -34.74 28.66
CA ASN A 254 -10.56 -35.36 29.91
C ASN A 254 -12.09 -35.54 30.01
N HIS A 255 -12.84 -35.34 28.93
CA HIS A 255 -14.19 -35.89 28.82
C HIS A 255 -14.11 -37.10 27.89
N PRO A 256 -14.18 -38.35 28.39
CA PRO A 256 -14.33 -39.48 27.50
C PRO A 256 -15.65 -39.28 26.75
N LEU A 257 -15.58 -39.06 25.44
CA LEU A 257 -16.78 -39.02 24.60
C LEU A 257 -17.51 -40.37 24.76
N GLY A 258 -18.84 -40.33 24.95
CA GLY A 258 -19.66 -41.53 25.13
C GLY A 258 -19.89 -41.98 26.59
N GLN A 259 -19.56 -41.16 27.59
CA GLN A 259 -19.99 -41.44 28.96
C GLN A 259 -21.48 -41.18 29.16
N LEU A 260 -22.12 -42.01 29.99
CA LEU A 260 -23.57 -41.98 30.23
C LEU A 260 -24.06 -40.64 30.80
N TRP A 261 -23.21 -39.89 31.51
CA TRP A 261 -23.55 -38.58 32.06
C TRP A 261 -23.57 -37.44 31.05
N LEU A 262 -23.19 -37.69 29.79
CA LEU A 262 -23.28 -36.75 28.65
C LEU A 262 -24.50 -37.02 27.74
N ASP A 263 -25.17 -38.16 27.89
CA ASP A 263 -26.37 -38.51 27.10
C ASP A 263 -27.63 -37.98 27.81
N SER A 264 -28.30 -37.00 27.21
CA SER A 264 -29.53 -36.39 27.77
C SER A 264 -30.71 -37.35 27.91
N LYS A 265 -30.59 -38.58 27.39
CA LYS A 265 -31.57 -39.65 27.55
C LYS A 265 -31.20 -40.66 28.62
N ASN A 266 -30.05 -40.50 29.28
CA ASN A 266 -29.56 -41.40 30.30
C ASN A 266 -29.91 -40.92 31.72
N ALA A 267 -30.18 -41.85 32.63
CA ALA A 267 -30.54 -41.56 34.02
C ALA A 267 -29.39 -40.93 34.85
N GLN A 268 -28.16 -41.00 34.36
CA GLN A 268 -26.98 -40.40 34.99
C GLN A 268 -26.60 -39.04 34.40
N PHE A 269 -27.49 -38.39 33.65
CA PHE A 269 -27.24 -37.06 33.06
C PHE A 269 -27.34 -35.94 34.12
N HIS A 270 -26.37 -35.02 34.13
CA HIS A 270 -26.31 -33.92 35.12
C HIS A 270 -26.34 -32.50 34.53
N GLY A 271 -26.55 -32.34 33.22
CA GLY A 271 -26.75 -31.04 32.56
C GLY A 271 -25.80 -30.78 31.40
#